data_AF-A0A176S571-F1
#
_entry.id   AF-A0A176S571-F1
#
_cell.length_a   1.000
_cell.length_b   1.000
_cell.length_c   1.000
_cell.angle_alpha   90.00
_cell.angle_beta   90.00
_cell.angle_gamma   90.00
#
_symmetry.space_group_name_H-M   'P 1'
#
loop_
_entity.id
_entity.type
_entity.pdbx_description
1 polymer ?
#
loop_
_entity_poly.entity_id
_entity_poly.type
_entity_poly.pdbx_seq_one_letter_code
_entity_poly.pdbx_strand_id
1 'polypeptide(L)'
;MSTKILRKGISTLLNSSIIEILSDMSGTRKAVELLKENFTFTASEIAKNFQDSYGYALAAISSGLAAPENQRGFWHSLFQANVESEFSQRLKQDYLLPFAQRDENFQETAAQQCQQIATLTLFQADNVPFSETELASFVTASGASSMTDLVLELVQTQHSLDESVIAFLQFKELLGNALLFFLHEQLRKTPRFQSTLAALQREGLMTDVKEIKQTLQTIKGKYDQAVQADDLDQVLQLAQQRKQWQEIESVTQSHYAEFLEFCQDFADWAQLLNVQLKQVLAAMPKLQAQLGGIKSDTEQILAIVQQLMARADLSLEIKPRDELTQYSSANLELIGQALQLSKRISVSSPEYSRVAIGLGSVVSSQGDLKQAKALFTK
;
A
#
# COMPACT_ATOMS: atom_id res chain seq x y z
N MET A 1 4.54 -16.30 -13.23
CA MET A 1 3.46 -15.52 -12.56
C MET A 1 2.44 -16.46 -11.96
N SER A 2 1.87 -16.18 -10.78
CA SER A 2 0.69 -16.92 -10.33
C SER A 2 -0.49 -16.53 -11.22
N THR A 3 -0.95 -17.44 -12.07
CA THR A 3 -2.13 -17.29 -12.95
C THR A 3 -3.36 -16.81 -12.17
N LYS A 4 -3.42 -17.09 -10.86
CA LYS A 4 -4.49 -16.63 -9.96
C LYS A 4 -4.51 -15.11 -9.77
N ILE A 5 -3.36 -14.46 -9.64
CA ILE A 5 -3.28 -12.99 -9.43
C ILE A 5 -3.62 -12.25 -10.72
N LEU A 6 -3.06 -12.69 -11.85
CA LEU A 6 -3.43 -12.17 -13.18
C LEU A 6 -4.93 -12.23 -13.37
N ARG A 7 -5.50 -13.42 -13.16
CA ARG A 7 -6.92 -13.65 -13.29
C ARG A 7 -7.70 -12.72 -12.37
N LYS A 8 -7.42 -12.73 -11.06
CA LYS A 8 -8.14 -11.90 -10.08
C LYS A 8 -8.10 -10.43 -10.48
N GLY A 9 -6.92 -9.90 -10.81
CA GLY A 9 -6.81 -8.47 -11.10
C GLY A 9 -7.47 -8.07 -12.41
N ILE A 10 -7.24 -8.79 -13.50
CA ILE A 10 -7.88 -8.48 -14.78
C ILE A 10 -9.40 -8.70 -14.70
N SER A 11 -9.86 -9.77 -14.03
CA SER A 11 -11.28 -10.02 -13.79
C SER A 11 -11.93 -8.90 -12.97
N THR A 12 -11.26 -8.38 -11.94
CA THR A 12 -11.77 -7.23 -11.19
C THR A 12 -11.87 -6.00 -12.09
N LEU A 13 -10.84 -5.69 -12.88
CA LEU A 13 -10.84 -4.50 -13.74
C LEU A 13 -11.84 -4.55 -14.91
N LEU A 14 -12.14 -5.75 -15.40
CA LEU A 14 -13.15 -5.96 -16.43
C LEU A 14 -14.57 -6.10 -15.87
N ASN A 15 -14.74 -6.05 -14.54
CA ASN A 15 -16.00 -6.39 -13.88
C ASN A 15 -16.54 -7.76 -14.32
N SER A 16 -15.70 -8.80 -14.26
CA SER A 16 -16.00 -10.11 -14.85
C SER A 16 -17.28 -10.76 -14.35
N SER A 17 -17.70 -10.52 -13.10
CA SER A 17 -18.99 -11.02 -12.60
C SER A 17 -20.18 -10.34 -13.29
N ILE A 18 -20.05 -9.07 -13.70
CA ILE A 18 -21.04 -8.39 -14.54
C ILE A 18 -21.00 -8.96 -15.96
N ILE A 19 -19.80 -9.17 -16.52
CA ILE A 19 -19.64 -9.80 -17.83
C ILE A 19 -20.25 -11.19 -17.83
N GLU A 20 -20.08 -11.99 -16.78
CA GLU A 20 -20.62 -13.34 -16.69
C GLU A 20 -22.16 -13.33 -16.69
N ILE A 21 -22.79 -12.49 -15.86
CA ILE A 21 -24.25 -12.35 -15.83
C ILE A 21 -24.80 -11.87 -17.18
N LEU A 22 -24.13 -10.90 -17.82
CA LEU A 22 -24.53 -10.38 -19.14
C LEU A 22 -24.22 -11.37 -20.26
N SER A 23 -23.15 -12.15 -20.13
CA SER A 23 -22.76 -13.21 -21.07
C SER A 23 -23.70 -14.39 -21.01
N ASP A 24 -24.34 -14.67 -19.88
CA ASP A 24 -25.43 -15.64 -19.84
C ASP A 24 -26.65 -15.16 -20.65
N MET A 25 -26.73 -13.85 -20.97
CA MET A 25 -27.74 -13.29 -21.87
C MET A 25 -27.32 -13.29 -23.36
N SER A 26 -26.01 -13.24 -23.68
CA SER A 26 -25.49 -13.05 -25.05
C SER A 26 -24.41 -14.04 -25.53
N GLY A 27 -24.01 -14.99 -24.69
CA GLY A 27 -22.95 -15.99 -24.90
C GLY A 27 -21.56 -15.57 -24.42
N THR A 28 -20.97 -16.30 -23.46
CA THR A 28 -19.59 -16.11 -22.94
C THR A 28 -18.53 -16.18 -24.03
N ARG A 29 -18.80 -16.94 -25.10
CA ARG A 29 -17.96 -17.03 -26.29
C ARG A 29 -17.70 -15.66 -26.93
N LYS A 30 -18.72 -14.79 -26.94
CA LYS A 30 -18.62 -13.44 -27.51
C LYS A 30 -17.67 -12.56 -26.71
N ALA A 31 -17.71 -12.64 -25.37
CA ALA A 31 -16.77 -11.93 -24.51
C ALA A 31 -15.32 -12.37 -24.77
N VAL A 32 -15.09 -13.68 -24.94
CA VAL A 32 -13.76 -14.22 -25.26
C VAL A 32 -13.28 -13.79 -26.65
N GLU A 33 -14.16 -13.81 -27.66
CA GLU A 33 -13.83 -13.34 -29.02
C GLU A 33 -13.47 -11.84 -29.02
N LEU A 34 -14.23 -11.01 -28.31
CA LEU A 34 -13.90 -9.58 -28.16
C LEU A 34 -12.58 -9.36 -27.43
N LEU A 35 -12.26 -10.14 -26.40
CA LEU A 35 -10.96 -10.08 -25.74
C LEU A 35 -9.83 -10.51 -26.69
N LYS A 36 -10.00 -11.56 -27.49
CA LYS A 36 -9.01 -11.97 -28.50
C LYS A 36 -8.70 -10.86 -29.50
N GLU A 37 -9.73 -10.12 -29.92
CA GLU A 37 -9.60 -9.04 -30.91
C GLU A 37 -9.02 -7.75 -30.31
N ASN A 38 -9.40 -7.40 -29.08
CA ASN A 38 -9.14 -6.07 -28.53
C ASN A 38 -8.11 -6.06 -27.39
N PHE A 39 -8.04 -7.11 -26.58
CA PHE A 39 -7.09 -7.23 -25.46
C PHE A 39 -5.74 -7.78 -25.94
N THR A 40 -5.06 -7.00 -26.78
CA THR A 40 -3.82 -7.36 -27.48
C THR A 40 -2.56 -7.22 -26.61
N PHE A 41 -2.68 -7.31 -25.28
CA PHE A 41 -1.54 -7.29 -24.37
C PHE A 41 -0.86 -8.66 -24.33
N THR A 42 0.47 -8.68 -24.21
CA THR A 42 1.19 -9.92 -23.87
C THR A 42 1.17 -10.16 -22.37
N ALA A 43 1.39 -11.41 -21.96
CA ALA A 43 1.49 -11.77 -20.55
C ALA A 43 2.61 -10.98 -19.85
N SER A 44 3.75 -10.75 -20.52
CA SER A 44 4.83 -9.91 -19.98
C SER A 44 4.44 -8.43 -19.81
N GLU A 45 3.62 -7.87 -20.70
CA GLU A 45 3.16 -6.48 -20.59
C GLU A 45 2.24 -6.32 -19.38
N ILE A 46 1.31 -7.25 -19.19
CA ILE A 46 0.44 -7.24 -18.02
C ILE A 46 1.26 -7.50 -16.75
N ALA A 47 2.16 -8.48 -16.73
CA ALA A 47 3.03 -8.75 -15.58
C ALA A 47 3.84 -7.52 -15.18
N LYS A 48 4.35 -6.78 -16.16
CA LYS A 48 5.04 -5.51 -15.92
C LYS A 48 4.12 -4.46 -15.30
N ASN A 49 2.90 -4.28 -15.82
CA ASN A 49 1.95 -3.34 -15.22
C ASN A 49 1.59 -3.73 -13.78
N PHE A 50 1.45 -5.02 -13.48
CA PHE A 50 1.28 -5.51 -12.10
C PHE A 50 2.50 -5.19 -11.23
N GLN A 51 3.71 -5.44 -11.72
CA GLN A 51 4.95 -5.12 -11.01
C GLN A 51 5.09 -3.63 -10.73
N ASP A 52 4.81 -2.79 -11.72
CA ASP A 52 4.91 -1.35 -11.60
C ASP A 52 3.83 -0.83 -10.62
N SER A 53 2.60 -1.35 -10.71
CA SER A 53 1.49 -1.00 -9.83
C SER A 53 1.73 -1.42 -8.38
N TYR A 54 2.33 -2.60 -8.17
CA TYR A 54 2.76 -3.06 -6.85
C TYR A 54 3.81 -2.12 -6.23
N GLY A 55 4.80 -1.69 -7.02
CA GLY A 55 5.80 -0.72 -6.59
C GLY A 55 5.17 0.63 -6.20
N TYR A 56 4.25 1.16 -7.01
CA TYR A 56 3.53 2.39 -6.68
C TYR A 56 2.63 2.24 -5.45
N ALA A 57 1.93 1.10 -5.30
CA ALA A 57 1.07 0.83 -4.15
C ALA A 57 1.85 0.91 -2.83
N LEU A 58 2.98 0.21 -2.74
CA LEU A 58 3.81 0.21 -1.54
C LEU A 58 4.55 1.52 -1.33
N ALA A 59 4.90 2.23 -2.40
CA ALA A 59 5.41 3.59 -2.32
C ALA A 59 4.41 4.55 -1.71
N ALA A 60 3.16 4.51 -2.18
CA ALA A 60 2.08 5.29 -1.64
C ALA A 60 1.87 4.90 -0.17
N ILE A 61 1.64 3.62 0.15
CA ILE A 61 1.38 3.19 1.53
C ILE A 61 2.52 3.61 2.48
N SER A 62 3.78 3.29 2.14
CA SER A 62 4.93 3.67 2.98
C SER A 62 5.09 5.19 3.14
N SER A 63 4.73 5.97 2.12
CA SER A 63 4.69 7.43 2.21
C SER A 63 3.70 7.91 3.24
N GLY A 64 2.47 7.38 3.22
CA GLY A 64 1.40 7.83 4.10
C GLY A 64 1.68 7.47 5.57
N LEU A 65 2.52 6.46 5.78
CA LEU A 65 3.06 6.09 7.07
C LEU A 65 4.25 6.98 7.52
N ALA A 66 4.82 7.83 6.68
CA ALA A 66 5.92 8.71 7.10
C ALA A 66 5.45 9.87 8.00
N ALA A 67 6.33 10.40 8.85
CA ALA A 67 6.01 11.57 9.65
C ALA A 67 5.79 12.82 8.76
N PRO A 68 4.91 13.77 9.12
CA PRO A 68 4.61 14.95 8.30
C PRO A 68 5.85 15.78 7.91
N GLU A 69 6.89 15.80 8.74
CA GLU A 69 8.14 16.51 8.46
C GLU A 69 8.99 15.79 7.40
N ASN A 70 8.95 14.46 7.40
CA ASN A 70 9.65 13.61 6.43
C ASN A 70 8.90 13.56 5.09
N GLN A 71 7.59 13.78 5.09
CA GLN A 71 6.77 13.85 3.88
C GLN A 71 7.07 15.12 3.06
N ARG A 72 7.18 16.27 3.72
CA ARG A 72 7.33 17.60 3.06
C ARG A 72 8.60 17.82 2.26
N GLY A 73 9.64 17.00 2.42
CA GLY A 73 10.89 17.17 1.69
C GLY A 73 10.86 16.47 0.33
N PHE A 74 10.62 15.17 0.38
CA PHE A 74 10.67 14.30 -0.80
C PHE A 74 9.34 14.33 -1.57
N TRP A 75 8.21 14.18 -0.88
CA TRP A 75 6.92 14.10 -1.54
C TRP A 75 6.43 15.46 -2.02
N HIS A 76 6.76 16.55 -1.33
CA HIS A 76 6.57 17.90 -1.88
C HIS A 76 7.34 18.15 -3.19
N SER A 77 8.47 17.47 -3.41
CA SER A 77 9.21 17.58 -4.68
C SER A 77 8.57 16.75 -5.80
N LEU A 78 7.79 15.73 -5.44
CA LEU A 78 7.11 14.82 -6.37
C LEU A 78 5.62 15.12 -6.56
N PHE A 79 4.99 15.78 -5.60
CA PHE A 79 3.57 16.11 -5.52
C PHE A 79 3.39 17.59 -5.15
N GLN A 80 2.33 18.20 -5.66
CA GLN A 80 1.92 19.52 -5.19
C GLN A 80 1.42 19.44 -3.74
N ALA A 81 1.78 20.42 -2.90
CA ALA A 81 1.61 20.42 -1.44
C ALA A 81 0.22 20.07 -0.88
N ASN A 82 -0.84 20.26 -1.66
CA ASN A 82 -2.22 20.03 -1.21
C ASN A 82 -2.62 18.55 -1.22
N VAL A 83 -2.00 17.76 -2.10
CA VAL A 83 -2.30 16.31 -2.25
C VAL A 83 -1.69 15.50 -1.10
N GLU A 84 -0.53 15.93 -0.60
CA GLU A 84 0.22 15.28 0.48
C GLU A 84 -0.54 15.25 1.81
N SER A 85 -1.28 16.33 2.13
CA SER A 85 -1.99 16.47 3.42
C SER A 85 -3.25 15.62 3.51
N GLU A 86 -4.06 15.57 2.44
CA GLU A 86 -5.32 14.81 2.46
C GLU A 86 -5.05 13.30 2.40
N PHE A 87 -4.06 12.91 1.59
CA PHE A 87 -3.59 11.53 1.43
C PHE A 87 -3.19 10.88 2.77
N SER A 88 -2.23 11.47 3.47
CA SER A 88 -1.69 10.91 4.72
C SER A 88 -2.75 10.90 5.83
N GLN A 89 -3.64 11.88 5.80
CA GLN A 89 -4.73 11.98 6.75
C GLN A 89 -5.73 10.83 6.61
N ARG A 90 -6.15 10.49 5.38
CA ARG A 90 -7.07 9.37 5.13
C ARG A 90 -6.45 8.02 5.48
N LEU A 91 -5.21 7.74 5.01
CA LEU A 91 -4.52 6.50 5.40
C LEU A 91 -4.38 6.38 6.93
N LYS A 92 -4.08 7.50 7.60
CA LYS A 92 -3.98 7.53 9.06
C LYS A 92 -5.30 7.24 9.75
N GLN A 93 -6.37 7.89 9.32
CA GLN A 93 -7.70 7.79 9.93
C GLN A 93 -8.36 6.43 9.66
N ASP A 94 -8.31 5.97 8.41
CA ASP A 94 -9.13 4.85 7.95
C ASP A 94 -8.43 3.49 8.06
N TYR A 95 -7.09 3.48 8.17
CA TYR A 95 -6.28 2.26 8.16
C TYR A 95 -5.27 2.16 9.31
N LEU A 96 -4.51 3.22 9.64
CA LEU A 96 -3.39 3.12 10.58
C LEU A 96 -3.82 3.13 12.06
N LEU A 97 -4.83 3.93 12.42
CA LEU A 97 -5.21 4.17 13.81
C LEU A 97 -5.46 2.87 14.63
N PRO A 98 -6.11 1.82 14.09
CA PRO A 98 -6.30 0.56 14.82
C PRO A 98 -5.01 -0.18 15.19
N PHE A 99 -3.91 0.08 14.47
CA PHE A 99 -2.63 -0.60 14.66
C PHE A 99 -1.66 0.25 15.48
N ALA A 100 -1.58 1.56 15.20
CA ALA A 100 -0.71 2.48 15.95
C ALA A 100 -1.09 2.65 17.43
N GLN A 101 -2.34 2.32 17.81
CA GLN A 101 -2.75 2.28 19.22
C GLN A 101 -2.20 1.07 19.99
N ARG A 102 -1.77 0.02 19.28
CA ARG A 102 -1.32 -1.24 19.87
C ARG A 102 0.19 -1.31 20.03
N ASP A 103 0.92 -0.63 19.16
CA ASP A 103 2.37 -0.52 19.19
C ASP A 103 2.79 0.86 18.66
N GLU A 104 3.48 1.62 19.51
CA GLU A 104 3.95 2.98 19.21
C GLU A 104 4.98 3.01 18.08
N ASN A 105 5.70 1.90 17.85
CA ASN A 105 6.69 1.77 16.78
C ASN A 105 6.12 1.16 15.50
N PHE A 106 4.84 0.75 15.50
CA PHE A 106 4.23 0.03 14.37
C PHE A 106 4.34 0.83 13.07
N GLN A 107 4.07 2.13 13.13
CA GLN A 107 4.09 3.00 11.96
C GLN A 107 5.47 3.01 11.27
N GLU A 108 6.55 3.03 12.05
CA GLU A 108 7.91 2.98 11.52
C GLU A 108 8.22 1.60 10.93
N THR A 109 7.92 0.52 11.68
CA THR A 109 8.11 -0.86 11.23
C THR A 109 7.38 -1.15 9.92
N ALA A 110 6.10 -0.75 9.84
CA ALA A 110 5.28 -0.92 8.65
C ALA A 110 5.81 -0.13 7.46
N ALA A 111 6.24 1.12 7.67
CA ALA A 111 6.81 1.94 6.61
C ALA A 111 8.12 1.32 6.06
N GLN A 112 9.02 0.88 6.95
CA GLN A 112 10.28 0.24 6.56
C GLN A 112 10.05 -1.07 5.81
N GLN A 113 9.18 -1.95 6.32
CA GLN A 113 8.91 -3.23 5.65
C GLN A 113 8.20 -3.02 4.30
N CYS A 114 7.27 -2.07 4.20
CA CYS A 114 6.64 -1.72 2.91
C CYS A 114 7.68 -1.25 1.88
N GLN A 115 8.68 -0.45 2.29
CA GLN A 115 9.76 0.01 1.41
C GLN A 115 10.65 -1.14 0.96
N GLN A 116 11.00 -2.06 1.86
CA GLN A 116 11.79 -3.24 1.53
C GLN A 116 11.09 -4.09 0.47
N ILE A 117 9.82 -4.44 0.72
CA ILE A 117 9.09 -5.32 -0.19
C ILE A 117 8.73 -4.63 -1.52
N ALA A 118 8.65 -3.29 -1.58
CA ALA A 118 8.44 -2.55 -2.83
C ALA A 118 9.52 -2.79 -3.89
N THR A 119 10.72 -3.20 -3.46
CA THR A 119 11.84 -3.49 -4.37
C THR A 119 11.83 -4.92 -4.92
N LEU A 120 10.96 -5.79 -4.39
CA LEU A 120 10.86 -7.18 -4.83
C LEU A 120 10.30 -7.28 -6.24
N THR A 121 10.86 -8.20 -7.01
CA THR A 121 10.31 -8.57 -8.32
C THR A 121 9.43 -9.81 -8.15
N LEU A 122 8.11 -9.59 -8.09
CA LEU A 122 7.11 -10.63 -7.84
C LEU A 122 6.42 -11.10 -9.12
N PHE A 123 6.26 -10.20 -10.10
CA PHE A 123 5.47 -10.46 -11.30
C PHE A 123 6.36 -10.56 -12.54
N GLN A 124 6.48 -11.78 -13.06
CA GLN A 124 7.19 -12.08 -14.30
C GLN A 124 6.42 -13.10 -15.12
N ALA A 125 6.34 -12.87 -16.42
CA ALA A 125 5.71 -13.76 -17.40
C ALA A 125 6.43 -13.66 -18.75
N ASP A 126 6.24 -14.69 -19.57
CA ASP A 126 6.81 -14.73 -20.91
C ASP A 126 6.15 -13.70 -21.83
N ASN A 127 6.90 -13.23 -22.83
CA ASN A 127 6.39 -12.30 -23.82
C ASN A 127 5.57 -13.03 -24.90
N VAL A 128 4.44 -13.60 -24.48
CA VAL A 128 3.51 -14.35 -25.32
C VAL A 128 2.09 -13.77 -25.19
N PRO A 129 1.25 -13.84 -26.24
CA PRO A 129 -0.17 -13.56 -26.11
C PRO A 129 -0.84 -14.50 -25.13
N PHE A 130 -1.93 -14.05 -24.51
CA PHE A 130 -2.75 -14.93 -23.68
C PHE A 130 -3.44 -16.00 -24.52
N SER A 131 -3.47 -17.22 -23.99
CA SER A 131 -4.26 -18.32 -24.55
C SER A 131 -5.77 -18.06 -24.40
N GLU A 132 -6.57 -18.76 -25.19
CA GLU A 132 -8.03 -18.68 -25.08
C GLU A 132 -8.55 -19.04 -23.68
N THR A 133 -7.93 -20.04 -23.05
CA THR A 133 -8.27 -20.46 -21.68
C THR A 133 -8.00 -19.34 -20.67
N GLU A 134 -6.90 -18.60 -20.83
CA GLU A 134 -6.58 -17.46 -19.97
C GLU A 134 -7.56 -16.31 -20.18
N LEU A 135 -7.88 -15.97 -21.44
CA LEU A 135 -8.86 -14.94 -21.76
C LEU A 135 -10.26 -15.29 -21.23
N ALA A 136 -10.68 -16.56 -21.36
CA ALA A 136 -11.92 -17.04 -20.77
C ALA A 136 -11.92 -16.93 -19.24
N SER A 137 -10.77 -17.13 -18.60
CA SER A 137 -10.64 -16.98 -17.16
C SER A 137 -10.80 -15.53 -16.68
N PHE A 138 -10.54 -14.54 -17.55
CA PHE A 138 -10.68 -13.12 -17.24
C PHE A 138 -12.14 -12.63 -17.23
N VAL A 139 -13.02 -13.26 -18.00
CA VAL A 139 -14.45 -12.89 -18.13
C VAL A 139 -15.39 -13.76 -17.32
N THR A 140 -14.85 -14.69 -16.54
CA THR A 140 -15.59 -15.50 -15.57
C THR A 140 -15.29 -15.02 -14.15
N ALA A 141 -16.19 -15.24 -13.20
CA ALA A 141 -15.96 -14.88 -11.81
C ALA A 141 -14.66 -15.54 -11.31
N SER A 142 -13.67 -14.72 -10.98
CA SER A 142 -12.56 -15.14 -10.15
C SER A 142 -13.11 -15.27 -8.73
N GLY A 143 -13.04 -16.46 -8.13
CA GLY A 143 -13.62 -16.73 -6.81
C GLY A 143 -13.17 -15.79 -5.68
N ALA A 144 -13.59 -16.11 -4.46
CA ALA A 144 -13.52 -15.23 -3.28
C ALA A 144 -12.11 -14.87 -2.76
N SER A 145 -11.02 -15.28 -3.43
CA SER A 145 -9.66 -14.96 -2.97
C SER A 145 -9.42 -13.45 -2.97
N SER A 146 -8.96 -12.94 -1.83
CA SER A 146 -8.48 -11.57 -1.63
C SER A 146 -7.29 -11.27 -2.57
N MET A 147 -7.23 -10.06 -3.12
CA MET A 147 -6.04 -9.65 -3.89
C MET A 147 -4.85 -9.49 -2.95
N THR A 148 -5.08 -8.93 -1.77
CA THR A 148 -4.04 -8.76 -0.76
C THR A 148 -3.40 -10.08 -0.35
N ASP A 149 -4.21 -11.10 -0.04
CA ASP A 149 -3.72 -12.40 0.38
C ASP A 149 -2.86 -13.06 -0.70
N LEU A 150 -3.31 -13.00 -1.96
CA LEU A 150 -2.55 -13.56 -3.07
C LEU A 150 -1.18 -12.87 -3.26
N VAL A 151 -1.12 -11.54 -3.07
CA VAL A 151 0.14 -10.79 -3.16
C VAL A 151 1.04 -11.10 -1.97
N LEU A 152 0.49 -11.14 -0.76
CA LEU A 152 1.25 -11.46 0.46
C LEU A 152 1.80 -12.88 0.44
N GLU A 153 1.06 -13.85 -0.10
CA GLU A 153 1.54 -15.21 -0.33
C GLU A 153 2.83 -15.19 -1.19
N LEU A 154 2.86 -14.38 -2.27
CA LEU A 154 4.06 -14.22 -3.09
C LEU A 154 5.19 -13.50 -2.35
N VAL A 155 4.90 -12.41 -1.62
CA VAL A 155 5.90 -11.67 -0.85
C VAL A 155 6.59 -12.60 0.14
N GLN A 156 5.82 -13.41 0.87
CA GLN A 156 6.31 -14.32 1.91
C GLN A 156 7.18 -15.46 1.35
N THR A 157 7.13 -15.73 0.04
CA THR A 157 8.10 -16.66 -0.59
C THR A 157 9.52 -16.09 -0.69
N GLN A 158 9.69 -14.77 -0.62
CA GLN A 158 10.97 -14.08 -0.80
C GLN A 158 11.40 -13.28 0.44
N HIS A 159 10.44 -12.80 1.24
CA HIS A 159 10.69 -11.91 2.37
C HIS A 159 9.71 -12.16 3.51
N SER A 160 10.23 -12.32 4.73
CA SER A 160 9.39 -12.43 5.94
C SER A 160 8.88 -11.05 6.36
N LEU A 161 7.62 -10.96 6.74
CA LEU A 161 7.00 -9.73 7.24
C LEU A 161 6.53 -9.93 8.68
N ASP A 162 6.50 -8.84 9.44
CA ASP A 162 5.87 -8.82 10.76
C ASP A 162 4.37 -9.11 10.63
N GLU A 163 3.82 -9.89 11.56
CA GLU A 163 2.40 -10.29 11.55
C GLU A 163 1.46 -9.08 11.62
N SER A 164 1.84 -8.03 12.34
CA SER A 164 1.07 -6.78 12.41
C SER A 164 1.10 -6.02 11.09
N VAL A 165 2.21 -6.09 10.35
CA VAL A 165 2.33 -5.48 9.01
C VAL A 165 1.50 -6.25 7.99
N ILE A 166 1.49 -7.59 8.07
CA ILE A 166 0.61 -8.44 7.28
C ILE A 166 -0.86 -8.06 7.54
N ALA A 167 -1.26 -8.02 8.81
CA ALA A 167 -2.62 -7.68 9.21
C ALA A 167 -3.02 -6.26 8.77
N PHE A 168 -2.09 -5.31 8.82
CA PHE A 168 -2.31 -3.94 8.33
C PHE A 168 -2.51 -3.87 6.83
N LEU A 169 -1.69 -4.59 6.05
CA LEU A 169 -1.84 -4.63 4.59
C LEU A 169 -3.16 -5.32 4.18
N GLN A 170 -3.60 -6.34 4.94
CA GLN A 170 -4.88 -7.03 4.78
C GLN A 170 -6.09 -6.19 5.21
N PHE A 171 -5.91 -5.24 6.13
CA PHE A 171 -7.02 -4.47 6.68
C PHE A 171 -7.75 -3.69 5.59
N LYS A 172 -9.04 -4.02 5.38
CA LYS A 172 -9.88 -3.47 4.30
C LYS A 172 -9.24 -3.57 2.91
N GLU A 173 -8.54 -4.68 2.63
CA GLU A 173 -7.86 -4.91 1.36
C GLU A 173 -6.88 -3.80 0.95
N LEU A 174 -6.23 -3.12 1.91
CA LEU A 174 -5.38 -1.95 1.64
C LEU A 174 -4.39 -2.19 0.49
N LEU A 175 -3.60 -3.26 0.57
CA LEU A 175 -2.61 -3.57 -0.47
C LEU A 175 -3.27 -3.97 -1.80
N GLY A 176 -4.31 -4.80 -1.75
CA GLY A 176 -5.03 -5.29 -2.91
C GLY A 176 -5.70 -4.16 -3.70
N ASN A 177 -6.44 -3.30 -3.01
CA ASN A 177 -7.11 -2.14 -3.58
C ASN A 177 -6.12 -1.10 -4.11
N ALA A 178 -5.03 -0.85 -3.37
CA ALA A 178 -3.95 0.02 -3.84
C ALA A 178 -3.33 -0.50 -5.15
N LEU A 179 -3.00 -1.80 -5.21
CA LEU A 179 -2.44 -2.42 -6.41
C LEU A 179 -3.42 -2.31 -7.59
N LEU A 180 -4.68 -2.68 -7.37
CA LEU A 180 -5.72 -2.63 -8.41
C LEU A 180 -5.97 -1.21 -8.89
N PHE A 181 -5.91 -0.21 -8.00
CA PHE A 181 -6.06 1.19 -8.33
C PHE A 181 -4.96 1.64 -9.31
N PHE A 182 -3.70 1.39 -8.97
CA PHE A 182 -2.59 1.76 -9.86
C PHE A 182 -2.61 0.98 -11.16
N LEU A 183 -3.01 -0.29 -11.13
CA LEU A 183 -3.14 -1.11 -12.33
C LEU A 183 -4.23 -0.55 -13.24
N HIS A 184 -5.37 -0.19 -12.68
CA HIS A 184 -6.46 0.45 -13.40
C HIS A 184 -5.99 1.75 -14.04
N GLU A 185 -5.36 2.65 -13.27
CA GLU A 185 -4.93 3.95 -13.77
C GLU A 185 -3.80 3.85 -14.81
N GLN A 186 -2.92 2.85 -14.73
CA GLN A 186 -1.93 2.58 -15.78
C GLN A 186 -2.61 2.10 -17.06
N LEU A 187 -3.49 1.10 -16.97
CA LEU A 187 -4.15 0.52 -18.14
C LEU A 187 -5.12 1.50 -18.79
N ARG A 188 -5.84 2.31 -18.00
CA ARG A 188 -6.79 3.34 -18.49
C ARG A 188 -6.12 4.36 -19.40
N LYS A 189 -4.83 4.63 -19.24
CA LYS A 189 -4.05 5.53 -20.11
C LYS A 189 -3.65 4.89 -21.45
N THR A 190 -3.91 3.60 -21.65
CA THR A 190 -3.54 2.89 -22.87
C THR A 190 -4.70 2.80 -23.87
N PRO A 191 -4.50 3.14 -25.15
CA PRO A 191 -5.57 3.03 -26.16
C PRO A 191 -6.11 1.61 -26.35
N ARG A 192 -5.25 0.59 -26.18
CA ARG A 192 -5.63 -0.83 -26.31
C ARG A 192 -6.67 -1.24 -25.25
N PHE A 193 -6.45 -0.85 -23.99
CA PHE A 193 -7.37 -1.18 -22.92
C PHE A 193 -8.70 -0.42 -23.06
N GLN A 194 -8.65 0.88 -23.39
CA GLN A 194 -9.87 1.65 -23.67
C GLN A 194 -10.69 1.05 -24.81
N SER A 195 -10.03 0.61 -25.89
CA SER A 195 -10.70 -0.06 -27.02
C SER A 195 -11.35 -1.38 -26.59
N THR A 196 -10.68 -2.14 -25.71
CA THR A 196 -11.25 -3.37 -25.13
C THR A 196 -12.53 -3.07 -24.34
N LEU A 197 -12.49 -2.09 -23.43
CA LEU A 197 -13.67 -1.72 -22.65
C LEU A 197 -14.80 -1.22 -23.55
N ALA A 198 -14.49 -0.37 -24.52
CA ALA A 198 -15.48 0.14 -25.47
C ALA A 198 -16.12 -0.96 -26.33
N ALA A 199 -15.36 -1.98 -26.72
CA ALA A 199 -15.87 -3.13 -27.45
C ALA A 199 -16.83 -3.96 -26.58
N LEU A 200 -16.47 -4.24 -25.33
CA LEU A 200 -17.34 -4.94 -24.37
C LEU A 200 -18.63 -4.15 -24.09
N GLN A 201 -18.51 -2.82 -23.91
CA GLN A 201 -19.67 -1.94 -23.70
C GLN A 201 -20.60 -1.89 -24.91
N ARG A 202 -20.05 -1.76 -26.13
CA ARG A 202 -20.86 -1.72 -27.38
C ARG A 202 -21.69 -2.99 -27.55
N GLU A 203 -21.14 -4.12 -27.14
CA GLU A 203 -21.81 -5.42 -27.22
C GLU A 203 -22.68 -5.74 -26.01
N GLY A 204 -22.86 -4.78 -25.08
CA GLY A 204 -23.72 -4.92 -23.91
C GLY A 204 -23.17 -5.87 -22.84
N LEU A 205 -21.87 -6.14 -22.85
CA LEU A 205 -21.20 -7.06 -21.91
C LEU A 205 -20.57 -6.33 -20.71
N MET A 206 -20.54 -5.00 -20.73
CA MET A 206 -20.06 -4.17 -19.63
C MET A 206 -20.94 -2.93 -19.49
N THR A 207 -21.19 -2.48 -18.27
CA THR A 207 -22.11 -1.37 -17.98
C THR A 207 -21.62 -0.58 -16.77
N ASP A 208 -21.76 0.75 -16.80
CA ASP A 208 -21.42 1.63 -15.67
C ASP A 208 -22.45 1.51 -14.54
N VAL A 209 -22.04 1.70 -13.28
CA VAL A 209 -22.93 1.70 -12.10
C VAL A 209 -24.12 2.67 -12.27
N LYS A 210 -23.92 3.81 -12.92
CA LYS A 210 -25.00 4.76 -13.22
C LYS A 210 -25.99 4.20 -14.23
N GLU A 211 -25.50 3.51 -15.25
CA GLU A 211 -26.31 2.87 -16.29
C GLU A 211 -27.11 1.69 -15.72
N ILE A 212 -26.55 0.94 -14.75
CA ILE A 212 -27.27 -0.12 -14.03
C ILE A 212 -28.51 0.46 -13.34
N LYS A 213 -28.36 1.56 -12.59
CA LYS A 213 -29.48 2.21 -11.90
C LYS A 213 -30.53 2.76 -12.86
N GLN A 214 -30.10 3.41 -13.95
CA GLN A 214 -31.01 3.94 -14.97
C GLN A 214 -31.78 2.82 -15.69
N THR A 215 -31.12 1.70 -15.98
CA THR A 215 -31.73 0.54 -16.62
C THR A 215 -32.77 -0.09 -15.71
N LEU A 216 -32.48 -0.25 -14.42
CA LEU A 216 -33.44 -0.74 -13.43
C LEU A 216 -34.67 0.17 -13.31
N GLN A 217 -34.49 1.49 -13.33
CA GLN A 217 -35.60 2.45 -13.34
C GLN A 217 -36.45 2.32 -14.61
N THR A 218 -35.80 2.16 -15.77
CA THR A 218 -36.47 1.98 -17.06
C THR A 218 -37.27 0.68 -17.11
N ILE A 219 -36.69 -0.43 -16.64
CA ILE A 219 -37.38 -1.73 -16.54
C ILE A 219 -38.59 -1.62 -15.62
N LYS A 220 -38.46 -0.94 -14.48
CA LYS A 220 -39.59 -0.71 -13.56
C LYS A 220 -40.72 0.06 -14.24
N GLY A 221 -40.41 1.14 -14.95
CA GLY A 221 -41.41 1.92 -15.68
C GLY A 221 -42.14 1.11 -16.76
N LYS A 222 -41.39 0.30 -17.54
CA LYS A 222 -41.99 -0.60 -18.55
C LYS A 222 -42.83 -1.72 -17.92
N TYR A 223 -42.40 -2.23 -16.78
CA TYR A 223 -43.14 -3.26 -16.05
C TYR A 223 -44.49 -2.72 -15.57
N ASP A 224 -44.49 -1.52 -14.97
CA ASP A 224 -45.72 -0.86 -14.52
C ASP A 224 -46.68 -0.59 -15.69
N GLN A 225 -46.14 -0.22 -16.87
CA GLN A 225 -46.93 -0.06 -18.10
C GLN A 225 -47.51 -1.39 -18.62
N ALA A 226 -46.72 -2.46 -18.63
CA ALA A 226 -47.17 -3.78 -19.08
C ALA A 226 -48.26 -4.37 -18.17
N VAL A 227 -48.14 -4.16 -16.86
CA VAL A 227 -49.19 -4.51 -15.88
C VAL A 227 -50.47 -3.72 -16.13
N GLN A 228 -50.36 -2.41 -16.42
CA GLN A 228 -51.54 -1.59 -16.75
C GLN A 228 -52.19 -1.99 -18.08
N ALA A 229 -51.41 -2.51 -19.03
CA ALA A 229 -51.86 -2.98 -20.33
C ALA A 229 -52.38 -4.43 -20.32
N ASP A 230 -52.29 -5.14 -19.18
CA ASP A 230 -52.62 -6.56 -19.02
C ASP A 230 -51.85 -7.50 -19.99
N ASP A 231 -50.64 -7.09 -20.38
CA ASP A 231 -49.75 -7.88 -21.25
C ASP A 231 -48.90 -8.84 -20.41
N LEU A 232 -49.46 -10.02 -20.13
CA LEU A 232 -48.85 -11.06 -19.31
C LEU A 232 -47.49 -11.55 -19.83
N ASP A 233 -47.32 -11.64 -21.16
CA ASP A 233 -46.06 -12.08 -21.77
C ASP A 233 -44.96 -11.04 -21.56
N GLN A 234 -45.30 -9.76 -21.75
CA GLN A 234 -44.36 -8.66 -21.49
C GLN A 234 -44.04 -8.52 -19.99
N VAL A 235 -45.01 -8.73 -19.10
CA VAL A 235 -44.80 -8.75 -17.64
C VAL A 235 -43.82 -9.86 -17.23
N LEU A 236 -43.97 -11.08 -17.78
CA LEU A 236 -43.07 -12.19 -17.49
C LEU A 236 -41.64 -11.92 -17.98
N GLN A 237 -41.47 -11.41 -19.21
CA GLN A 237 -40.16 -11.05 -19.75
C GLN A 237 -39.48 -9.95 -18.91
N LEU A 238 -40.21 -8.89 -18.55
CA LEU A 238 -39.68 -7.79 -17.77
C LEU A 238 -39.38 -8.20 -16.31
N ALA A 239 -40.14 -9.14 -15.73
CA ALA A 239 -39.84 -9.69 -14.42
C ALA A 239 -38.51 -10.47 -14.42
N GLN A 240 -38.26 -11.28 -15.45
CA GLN A 240 -37.00 -12.00 -15.61
C GLN A 240 -35.82 -11.04 -15.82
N GLN A 241 -35.99 -10.05 -16.70
CA GLN A 241 -34.98 -9.01 -16.94
C GLN A 241 -34.66 -8.24 -15.65
N ARG A 242 -35.70 -7.84 -14.89
CA ARG A 242 -35.52 -7.15 -13.61
C ARG A 242 -34.70 -7.97 -12.62
N LYS A 243 -34.98 -9.27 -12.47
CA LYS A 243 -34.25 -10.16 -11.56
C LYS A 243 -32.75 -10.17 -11.88
N GLN A 244 -32.40 -10.29 -13.16
CA GLN A 244 -31.00 -10.29 -13.62
C GLN A 244 -30.30 -8.96 -13.38
N TRP A 245 -30.96 -7.83 -13.66
CA TRP A 245 -30.36 -6.51 -13.40
C TRP A 245 -30.24 -6.19 -11.90
N GLN A 246 -31.13 -6.74 -11.06
CA GLN A 246 -30.98 -6.67 -9.61
C GLN A 246 -29.79 -7.52 -9.12
N GLU A 247 -29.50 -8.63 -9.77
CA GLU A 247 -28.31 -9.43 -9.50
C GLU A 247 -27.02 -8.67 -9.88
N ILE A 248 -27.00 -8.00 -11.04
CA ILE A 248 -25.89 -7.11 -11.44
C ILE A 248 -25.69 -5.98 -10.42
N GLU A 249 -26.77 -5.32 -9.97
CA GLU A 249 -26.69 -4.29 -8.94
C GLU A 249 -26.14 -4.86 -7.61
N SER A 250 -26.63 -6.02 -7.18
CA SER A 250 -26.16 -6.70 -5.97
C SER A 250 -24.68 -7.06 -6.05
N VAL A 251 -24.23 -7.64 -7.17
CA VAL A 251 -22.81 -7.96 -7.41
C VAL A 251 -21.96 -6.69 -7.42
N THR A 252 -22.43 -5.63 -8.07
CA THR A 252 -21.73 -4.33 -8.07
C THR A 252 -21.57 -3.77 -6.65
N GLN A 253 -22.62 -3.84 -5.84
CA GLN A 253 -22.63 -3.36 -4.46
C GLN A 253 -21.83 -4.24 -3.49
N SER A 254 -21.64 -5.54 -3.79
CA SER A 254 -20.97 -6.48 -2.89
C SER A 254 -19.52 -6.76 -3.28
N HIS A 255 -19.22 -6.91 -4.56
CA HIS A 255 -17.90 -7.33 -5.05
C HIS A 255 -16.98 -6.17 -5.41
N TYR A 256 -17.56 -5.02 -5.79
CA TYR A 256 -16.80 -3.88 -6.31
C TYR A 256 -16.91 -2.63 -5.45
N ALA A 257 -17.83 -2.59 -4.46
CA ALA A 257 -18.04 -1.40 -3.64
C ALA A 257 -16.78 -0.96 -2.90
N GLU A 258 -16.08 -1.89 -2.23
CA GLU A 258 -14.84 -1.57 -1.48
C GLU A 258 -13.75 -1.01 -2.40
N PHE A 259 -13.58 -1.59 -3.59
CA PHE A 259 -12.61 -1.10 -4.57
C PHE A 259 -13.01 0.27 -5.16
N LEU A 260 -14.31 0.48 -5.44
CA LEU A 260 -14.82 1.75 -5.97
C LEU A 260 -14.74 2.87 -4.94
N GLU A 261 -15.05 2.59 -3.68
CA GLU A 261 -14.89 3.52 -2.57
C GLU A 261 -13.41 3.89 -2.40
N PHE A 262 -12.51 2.90 -2.40
CA PHE A 262 -11.07 3.14 -2.39
C PHE A 262 -10.62 4.04 -3.56
N CYS A 263 -11.09 3.78 -4.78
CA CYS A 263 -10.75 4.62 -5.94
C CYS A 263 -11.20 6.07 -5.79
N GLN A 264 -12.32 6.32 -5.10
CA GLN A 264 -12.81 7.66 -4.82
C GLN A 264 -11.98 8.34 -3.72
N ASP A 265 -11.72 7.63 -2.63
CA ASP A 265 -11.00 8.17 -1.48
C ASP A 265 -9.52 8.43 -1.75
N PHE A 266 -8.93 7.68 -2.69
CA PHE A 266 -7.51 7.77 -3.06
C PHE A 266 -7.30 8.23 -4.51
N ALA A 267 -8.29 8.90 -5.13
CA ALA A 267 -8.22 9.35 -6.52
C ALA A 267 -6.93 10.13 -6.85
N ASP A 268 -6.44 10.94 -5.92
CA ASP A 268 -5.22 11.75 -6.09
C ASP A 268 -3.94 10.92 -6.20
N TRP A 269 -3.94 9.64 -5.80
CA TRP A 269 -2.80 8.75 -6.00
C TRP A 269 -2.44 8.59 -7.48
N ALA A 270 -3.39 8.80 -8.40
CA ALA A 270 -3.13 8.75 -9.83
C ALA A 270 -2.00 9.71 -10.28
N GLN A 271 -1.72 10.76 -9.49
CA GLN A 271 -0.61 11.69 -9.75
C GLN A 271 0.76 11.02 -9.65
N LEU A 272 0.91 9.94 -8.87
CA LEU A 272 2.17 9.16 -8.79
C LEU A 272 2.58 8.59 -10.14
N LEU A 273 1.61 8.27 -11.00
CA LEU A 273 1.90 7.76 -12.34
C LEU A 273 2.54 8.80 -13.27
N ASN A 274 2.52 10.08 -12.90
CA ASN A 274 3.23 11.13 -13.63
C ASN A 274 4.72 11.18 -13.23
N VAL A 275 5.09 10.52 -12.14
CA VAL A 275 6.48 10.33 -11.71
C VAL A 275 6.97 8.97 -12.23
N GLN A 276 8.24 8.87 -12.60
CA GLN A 276 8.78 7.56 -12.99
C GLN A 276 8.94 6.67 -11.76
N LEU A 277 8.42 5.42 -11.81
CA LEU A 277 8.59 4.45 -10.72
C LEU A 277 10.04 4.31 -10.25
N LYS A 278 11.00 4.34 -11.19
CA LYS A 278 12.42 4.30 -10.86
C LYS A 278 12.85 5.46 -9.96
N GLN A 279 12.30 6.66 -10.15
CA GLN A 279 12.56 7.82 -9.29
C GLN A 279 11.94 7.63 -7.91
N VAL A 280 10.72 7.08 -7.85
CA VAL A 280 10.03 6.74 -6.60
C VAL A 280 10.84 5.71 -5.80
N LEU A 281 11.20 4.57 -6.41
CA LEU A 281 11.96 3.51 -5.77
C LEU A 281 13.39 3.94 -5.42
N ALA A 282 14.07 4.71 -6.26
CA ALA A 282 15.43 5.19 -5.97
C ALA A 282 15.48 6.17 -4.79
N ALA A 283 14.36 6.80 -4.45
CA ALA A 283 14.26 7.72 -3.35
C ALA A 283 13.63 7.13 -2.09
N MET A 284 13.06 5.92 -2.16
CA MET A 284 12.63 5.17 -0.97
C MET A 284 13.73 5.01 0.08
N PRO A 285 15.00 4.72 -0.25
CA PRO A 285 16.06 4.67 0.77
C PRO A 285 16.28 6.00 1.49
N LYS A 286 15.98 7.14 0.85
CA LYS A 286 16.03 8.46 1.51
C LYS A 286 14.88 8.64 2.49
N LEU A 287 13.67 8.19 2.12
CA LEU A 287 12.55 8.10 3.06
C LEU A 287 12.88 7.13 4.19
N GLN A 288 13.51 6.00 3.92
CA GLN A 288 13.98 5.06 4.94
C GLN A 288 15.03 5.69 5.85
N ALA A 289 15.94 6.50 5.31
CA ALA A 289 16.94 7.24 6.09
C ALA A 289 16.36 8.47 6.81
N GLN A 290 15.15 8.90 6.47
CA GLN A 290 14.40 9.96 7.16
C GLN A 290 13.44 9.37 8.21
N LEU A 291 12.88 8.19 7.95
CA LEU A 291 12.09 7.37 8.88
C LEU A 291 13.00 6.73 9.94
N GLY A 292 14.03 6.01 9.51
CA GLY A 292 15.20 5.59 10.29
C GLY A 292 16.23 6.72 10.47
N GLY A 293 15.83 7.97 10.19
CA GLY A 293 16.59 9.20 10.43
C GLY A 293 16.63 9.62 11.89
N ILE A 294 16.09 8.78 12.76
CA ILE A 294 16.54 8.68 14.13
C ILE A 294 17.22 7.31 14.18
N LYS A 295 18.56 7.23 14.11
CA LYS A 295 19.20 6.02 14.70
C LYS A 295 18.58 5.93 16.08
N SER A 296 18.10 4.77 16.53
CA SER A 296 17.44 4.68 17.84
C SER A 296 18.23 5.51 18.86
N ASP A 297 17.57 6.27 19.73
CA ASP A 297 18.26 7.17 20.67
C ASP A 297 19.44 6.45 21.34
N THR A 298 19.30 5.14 21.57
CA THR A 298 20.35 4.19 21.92
C THR A 298 21.56 4.15 20.98
N GLU A 299 21.39 3.86 19.69
CA GLU A 299 22.48 3.82 18.69
C GLU A 299 23.15 5.18 18.49
N GLN A 300 22.36 6.27 18.54
CA GLN A 300 22.87 7.63 18.49
C GLN A 300 23.76 7.93 19.70
N ILE A 301 23.28 7.61 20.91
CA ILE A 301 24.07 7.80 22.13
C ILE A 301 25.30 6.90 22.12
N LEU A 302 25.19 5.63 21.71
CA LEU A 302 26.33 4.72 21.68
C LEU A 302 27.42 5.21 20.71
N ALA A 303 27.05 5.76 19.54
CA ALA A 303 28.01 6.34 18.61
C ALA A 303 28.70 7.59 19.20
N ILE A 304 27.93 8.49 19.82
CA ILE A 304 28.46 9.68 20.49
C ILE A 304 29.40 9.28 21.63
N VAL A 305 28.98 8.35 22.48
CA VAL A 305 29.73 7.84 23.64
C VAL A 305 31.01 7.15 23.18
N GLN A 306 30.97 6.29 22.16
CA GLN A 306 32.17 5.65 21.61
C GLN A 306 33.18 6.67 21.10
N GLN A 307 32.71 7.70 20.37
CA GLN A 307 33.57 8.77 19.88
C GLN A 307 34.21 9.57 21.02
N LEU A 308 33.44 9.89 22.06
CA LEU A 308 33.93 10.65 23.20
C LEU A 308 34.91 9.85 24.05
N MET A 309 34.60 8.60 24.33
CA MET A 309 35.46 7.69 25.09
C MET A 309 36.77 7.42 24.36
N ALA A 310 36.74 7.17 23.05
CA ALA A 310 37.95 6.96 22.25
C ALA A 310 38.86 8.19 22.21
N ARG A 311 38.30 9.41 22.24
CA ARG A 311 39.06 10.66 22.25
C ARG A 311 39.65 11.01 23.61
N ALA A 312 38.99 10.58 24.68
CA ALA A 312 39.39 10.84 26.06
C ALA A 312 40.16 9.67 26.70
N ASP A 313 40.45 8.61 25.93
CA ASP A 313 41.07 7.36 26.40
C ASP A 313 40.31 6.72 27.59
N LEU A 314 38.98 6.79 27.55
CA LEU A 314 38.11 6.28 28.60
C LEU A 314 37.68 4.84 28.32
N SER A 315 37.51 4.06 29.39
CA SER A 315 36.93 2.72 29.36
C SER A 315 35.54 2.67 30.00
N LEU A 316 34.83 1.55 29.82
CA LEU A 316 33.56 1.29 30.52
C LEU A 316 33.76 1.08 32.04
N GLU A 317 34.99 0.80 32.46
CA GLU A 317 35.41 0.83 33.86
C GLU A 317 35.92 2.24 34.20
N ILE A 318 35.30 2.89 35.18
CA ILE A 318 35.71 4.21 35.67
C ILE A 318 36.99 4.04 36.49
N LYS A 319 38.07 4.72 36.10
CA LYS A 319 39.36 4.63 36.77
C LYS A 319 39.60 5.86 37.64
N PRO A 320 40.32 5.70 38.78
CA PRO A 320 40.86 6.85 39.50
C PRO A 320 41.75 7.66 38.55
N ARG A 321 41.42 8.96 38.36
CA ARG A 321 42.03 9.99 37.47
C ARG A 321 41.26 10.34 36.19
N ASP A 322 40.18 9.64 35.86
CA ASP A 322 39.34 10.01 34.70
C ASP A 322 38.61 11.36 34.91
N GLU A 323 38.42 11.78 36.17
CA GLU A 323 37.64 12.94 36.64
C GLU A 323 38.19 14.32 36.23
N LEU A 324 39.33 14.39 35.54
CA LEU A 324 39.99 15.64 35.13
C LEU A 324 40.07 15.78 33.60
N THR A 325 39.22 15.05 32.87
CA THR A 325 39.21 15.08 31.41
C THR A 325 38.69 16.43 30.91
N GLN A 326 39.53 17.17 30.18
CA GLN A 326 39.13 18.42 29.56
C GLN A 326 38.48 18.16 28.20
N TYR A 327 37.21 18.52 28.07
CA TYR A 327 36.48 18.43 26.81
C TYR A 327 36.50 19.78 26.07
N SER A 328 36.62 19.72 24.75
CA SER A 328 36.36 20.88 23.88
C SER A 328 34.88 21.26 23.92
N SER A 329 34.56 22.50 23.54
CA SER A 329 33.18 22.98 23.41
C SER A 329 32.32 22.06 22.52
N ALA A 330 32.86 21.59 21.40
CA ALA A 330 32.19 20.65 20.50
C ALA A 330 31.89 19.29 21.18
N ASN A 331 32.78 18.80 22.03
CA ASN A 331 32.53 17.56 22.77
C ASN A 331 31.50 17.76 23.90
N LEU A 332 31.48 18.93 24.55
CA LEU A 332 30.47 19.27 25.56
C LEU A 332 29.06 19.35 24.95
N GLU A 333 28.93 19.88 23.73
CA GLU A 333 27.66 19.88 22.99
C GLU A 333 27.17 18.45 22.69
N LEU A 334 28.07 17.57 22.24
CA LEU A 334 27.76 16.15 22.01
C LEU A 334 27.31 15.44 23.29
N ILE A 335 27.92 15.77 24.43
CA ILE A 335 27.54 15.20 25.73
C ILE A 335 26.16 15.70 26.16
N GLY A 336 25.87 16.99 25.97
CA GLY A 336 24.55 17.56 26.18
C GLY A 336 23.48 16.90 25.31
N GLN A 337 23.79 16.64 24.04
CA GLN A 337 22.91 15.93 23.12
C GLN A 337 22.62 14.50 23.61
N ALA A 338 23.66 13.73 23.97
CA ALA A 338 23.50 12.37 24.48
C ALA A 338 22.66 12.31 25.78
N LEU A 339 22.80 13.29 26.67
CA LEU A 339 22.01 13.41 27.90
C LEU A 339 20.53 13.77 27.68
N GLN A 340 20.20 14.44 26.58
CA GLN A 340 18.81 14.70 26.22
C GLN A 340 18.17 13.46 25.59
N LEU A 341 18.90 12.78 24.71
CA LEU A 341 18.46 11.53 24.10
C LEU A 341 18.26 10.43 25.16
N SER A 342 19.12 10.36 26.19
CA SER A 342 19.00 9.33 27.24
C SER A 342 17.73 9.42 28.08
N LYS A 343 17.05 10.59 28.10
CA LYS A 343 15.77 10.76 28.81
C LYS A 343 14.60 10.09 28.10
N ARG A 344 14.75 9.76 26.82
CA ARG A 344 13.73 9.20 25.95
C ARG A 344 13.83 7.67 25.82
N ILE A 345 14.90 7.07 26.35
CA ILE A 345 15.12 5.62 26.32
C ILE A 345 14.43 4.97 27.52
N SER A 346 13.71 3.88 27.27
CA SER A 346 13.12 3.05 28.34
C SER A 346 14.20 2.29 29.10
N VAL A 347 14.07 2.25 30.43
CA VAL A 347 14.94 1.47 31.32
C VAL A 347 14.84 -0.05 31.05
N SER A 348 13.74 -0.50 30.42
CA SER A 348 13.54 -1.89 30.02
C SER A 348 14.22 -2.28 28.71
N SER A 349 14.87 -1.35 28.00
CA SER A 349 15.61 -1.66 26.77
C SER A 349 16.84 -2.52 27.07
N PRO A 350 17.09 -3.60 26.31
CA PRO A 350 18.28 -4.46 26.47
C PRO A 350 19.61 -3.70 26.42
N GLU A 351 19.64 -2.57 25.69
CA GLU A 351 20.82 -1.75 25.46
C GLU A 351 20.95 -0.58 26.45
N TYR A 352 19.93 -0.32 27.29
CA TYR A 352 19.91 0.78 28.26
C TYR A 352 21.12 0.72 29.19
N SER A 353 21.46 -0.46 29.71
CA SER A 353 22.62 -0.65 30.59
C SER A 353 23.93 -0.21 29.93
N ARG A 354 24.10 -0.45 28.63
CA ARG A 354 25.31 -0.07 27.89
C ARG A 354 25.38 1.44 27.68
N VAL A 355 24.23 2.07 27.39
CA VAL A 355 24.10 3.53 27.30
C VAL A 355 24.37 4.19 28.64
N ALA A 356 23.77 3.70 29.72
CA ALA A 356 23.92 4.23 31.07
C ALA A 356 25.37 4.17 31.55
N ILE A 357 26.05 3.04 31.34
CA ILE A 357 27.46 2.87 31.73
C ILE A 357 28.37 3.80 30.92
N GLY A 358 28.23 3.82 29.59
CA GLY A 358 29.09 4.61 28.73
C GLY A 358 28.89 6.12 28.90
N LEU A 359 27.64 6.58 28.90
CA LEU A 359 27.32 8.00 29.12
C LEU A 359 27.66 8.44 30.55
N GLY A 360 27.39 7.61 31.55
CA GLY A 360 27.77 7.89 32.93
C GLY A 360 29.28 8.01 33.12
N SER A 361 30.07 7.20 32.42
CA SER A 361 31.54 7.28 32.45
C SER A 361 32.05 8.60 31.85
N VAL A 362 31.48 9.01 30.71
CA VAL A 362 31.80 10.29 30.08
C VAL A 362 31.42 11.49 30.96
N VAL A 363 30.25 11.46 31.60
CA VAL A 363 29.82 12.54 32.51
C VAL A 363 30.65 12.56 33.80
N SER A 364 31.01 11.38 34.34
CA SER A 364 31.89 11.26 35.49
C SER A 364 33.28 11.85 35.22
N SER A 365 33.80 11.67 34.00
CA SER A 365 35.11 12.21 33.60
C SER A 365 35.16 13.75 33.54
N GLN A 366 34.00 14.42 33.55
CA GLN A 366 33.88 15.88 33.68
C GLN A 366 33.85 16.38 35.12
N GLY A 367 33.79 15.46 36.09
CA GLY A 367 33.56 15.79 37.50
C GLY A 367 32.08 15.98 37.88
N ASP A 368 31.11 15.76 36.97
CA ASP A 368 29.68 15.76 37.33
C ASP A 368 29.24 14.39 37.87
N LEU A 369 29.75 14.09 39.07
CA LEU A 369 29.48 12.83 39.77
C LEU A 369 28.00 12.66 40.12
N LYS A 370 27.26 13.76 40.27
CA LYS A 370 25.82 13.72 40.61
C LYS A 370 25.01 13.21 39.43
N GLN A 371 25.29 13.70 38.22
CA GLN A 371 24.59 13.26 37.01
C GLN A 371 25.04 11.86 36.57
N ALA A 372 26.33 11.54 36.71
CA ALA A 372 26.84 10.19 36.45
C ALA A 372 26.16 9.14 37.35
N LYS A 373 26.05 9.42 38.66
CA LYS A 373 25.35 8.54 39.61
C LYS A 373 23.89 8.30 39.22
N ALA A 374 23.18 9.34 38.78
CA ALA A 374 21.78 9.23 38.37
C ALA A 374 21.59 8.32 37.13
N LEU A 375 22.61 8.20 36.26
CA LEU A 375 22.58 7.29 35.12
C LEU A 375 22.83 5.83 35.53
N PHE A 376 23.69 5.59 36.55
CA PHE A 376 24.00 4.23 37.01
C PHE A 376 22.92 3.60 37.91
N THR A 377 22.09 4.42 38.58
CA THR A 377 21.14 3.94 39.60
C THR A 377 19.69 3.85 39.13
N LYS A 378 19.43 4.09 37.85
CA LYS A 378 18.14 3.86 37.21
C LYS A 378 18.11 2.46 36.62
#